data_AF-A0A6I3JGY7-F1
#
_entry.id   AF-A0A6I3JGY7-F1
#
_cell.length_a   1.000
_cell.length_b   1.000
_cell.length_c   1.000
_cell.angle_alpha   90.00
_cell.angle_beta   90.00
_cell.angle_gamma   90.00
#
_symmetry.space_group_name_H-M   'P 1'
#
loop_
_entity.id
_entity.type
_entity.pdbx_description
1 polymer ?
#
loop_
_entity_poly.entity_id
_entity_poly.type
_entity_poly.pdbx_seq_one_letter_code
_entity_poly.pdbx_strand_id
1 'polypeptide(L)'
;MPDAALGLPYPVYLDHIRGESRRFREVLATCDPAARVPSCPDWTAADLLWHLAEVQGFWARIVRERPSPPDEDSPGPERPATYEGLLAAFDEQSAALVAELEAAGPDAAAWHWAPVRTVGTSYRRQAHEALIHRLDAEQAAGAETPLDPALAADGVLELVDVMYGGEAPAWGRFEPSAHLVRLDLLDRGASILLRPGTFTGTEPESRRTFDGPHVQVVAREAAAGDGSSASAVVAGTAEDLDAWLWQRRDDSRITVTGDPAAYDAFRAAVTQPLD
;
A
#
# COMPACT_ATOMS: atom_id res chain seq x y z
N MET A 1 3.85 15.85 14.41
CA MET A 1 4.09 16.00 12.96
C MET A 1 4.51 14.62 12.49
N PRO A 2 3.88 14.03 11.47
CA PRO A 2 4.38 12.77 10.92
C PRO A 2 5.83 13.02 10.46
N ASP A 3 6.69 12.07 10.76
CA ASP A 3 8.14 12.21 10.58
C ASP A 3 8.47 12.51 9.12
N ALA A 4 9.00 13.71 8.87
CA ALA A 4 9.07 14.33 7.55
C ALA A 4 10.11 13.71 6.60
N ALA A 5 10.86 12.69 7.04
CA ALA A 5 12.01 12.19 6.31
C ALA A 5 11.66 11.31 5.09
N LEU A 6 10.47 10.69 5.07
CA LEU A 6 10.08 9.74 4.04
C LEU A 6 8.68 9.98 3.43
N GLY A 7 7.82 10.78 4.06
CA GLY A 7 6.52 11.15 3.47
C GLY A 7 6.68 12.15 2.32
N LEU A 8 5.85 12.04 1.29
CA LEU A 8 5.87 12.94 0.13
C LEU A 8 4.88 14.12 0.26
N PRO A 9 5.17 15.28 -0.35
CA PRO A 9 4.19 16.34 -0.51
C PRO A 9 3.01 15.90 -1.38
N TYR A 10 1.80 16.39 -1.08
CA TYR A 10 0.59 16.01 -1.83
C TYR A 10 0.65 16.21 -3.34
N PRO A 11 1.24 17.30 -3.88
CA PRO A 11 1.43 17.42 -5.33
C PRO A 11 2.28 16.30 -5.94
N VAL A 12 3.27 15.78 -5.19
CA VAL A 12 4.12 14.67 -5.63
C VAL A 12 3.33 13.36 -5.68
N TYR A 13 2.47 13.07 -4.68
CA TYR A 13 1.56 11.93 -4.76
C TYR A 13 0.65 12.01 -5.98
N LEU A 14 0.11 13.19 -6.29
CA LEU A 14 -0.74 13.38 -7.47
C LEU A 14 -0.02 13.09 -8.78
N ASP A 15 1.23 13.53 -8.90
CA ASP A 15 2.06 13.25 -10.07
C ASP A 15 2.37 11.76 -10.19
N HIS A 16 2.58 11.05 -9.06
CA HIS A 16 2.68 9.60 -9.06
C HIS A 16 1.39 8.91 -9.49
N ILE A 17 0.22 9.31 -8.96
CA ILE A 17 -1.07 8.76 -9.41
C ILE A 17 -1.19 8.85 -10.94
N ARG A 18 -0.89 10.02 -11.52
CA ARG A 18 -0.91 10.23 -12.97
C ARG A 18 0.11 9.35 -13.71
N GLY A 19 1.35 9.33 -13.22
CA GLY A 19 2.47 8.63 -13.85
C GLY A 19 2.26 7.11 -13.85
N GLU A 20 1.98 6.55 -12.68
CA GLU A 20 1.79 5.12 -12.49
C GLU A 20 0.51 4.63 -13.18
N SER A 21 -0.61 5.35 -13.08
CA SER A 21 -1.85 5.02 -13.81
C SER A 21 -1.66 5.05 -15.33
N ARG A 22 -0.94 6.04 -15.87
CA ARG A 22 -0.64 6.11 -17.30
C ARG A 22 0.20 4.91 -17.73
N ARG A 23 1.25 4.57 -16.99
CA ARG A 23 2.12 3.44 -17.31
C ARG A 23 1.38 2.11 -17.23
N PHE A 24 0.59 1.90 -16.17
CA PHE A 24 -0.32 0.76 -16.01
C PHE A 24 -1.20 0.59 -17.24
N ARG A 25 -1.88 1.65 -17.67
CA ARG A 25 -2.74 1.66 -18.85
C ARG A 25 -1.93 1.32 -20.11
N GLU A 26 -0.82 2.00 -20.36
CA GLU A 26 0.03 1.78 -21.55
C GLU A 26 0.46 0.32 -21.69
N VAL A 27 0.85 -0.31 -20.58
CA VAL A 27 1.23 -1.74 -20.53
C VAL A 27 0.05 -2.62 -20.89
N LEU A 28 -1.09 -2.44 -20.19
CA LEU A 28 -2.27 -3.28 -20.38
C LEU A 28 -2.88 -3.16 -21.77
N ALA A 29 -2.81 -1.98 -22.38
CA ALA A 29 -3.26 -1.76 -23.76
C ALA A 29 -2.63 -2.69 -24.81
N THR A 30 -1.45 -3.24 -24.52
CA THR A 30 -0.71 -4.14 -25.41
C THR A 30 -0.50 -5.53 -24.81
N CYS A 31 -0.88 -5.74 -23.55
CA CYS A 31 -0.81 -7.04 -22.88
C CYS A 31 -1.94 -7.95 -23.38
N ASP A 32 -1.71 -9.26 -23.42
CA ASP A 32 -2.80 -10.22 -23.63
C ASP A 32 -3.82 -10.06 -22.48
N PRO A 33 -5.09 -9.71 -22.76
CA PRO A 33 -6.10 -9.56 -21.71
C PRO A 33 -6.29 -10.82 -20.85
N ALA A 34 -5.94 -12.00 -21.36
CA ALA A 34 -6.02 -13.27 -20.66
C ALA A 34 -4.73 -13.65 -19.89
N ALA A 35 -3.65 -12.87 -20.01
CA ALA A 35 -2.40 -13.11 -19.27
C ALA A 35 -2.69 -13.14 -17.76
N ARG A 36 -2.07 -14.09 -17.05
CA ARG A 36 -2.22 -14.22 -15.60
C ARG A 36 -1.34 -13.22 -14.89
N VAL A 37 -1.87 -12.64 -13.81
CA VAL A 37 -1.09 -11.79 -12.91
C VAL A 37 -0.29 -12.69 -11.96
N PRO A 38 1.05 -12.64 -11.94
CA PRO A 38 1.85 -13.60 -11.17
C PRO A 38 1.59 -13.55 -9.65
N SER A 39 1.44 -12.35 -9.10
CA SER A 39 1.16 -12.08 -7.67
C SER A 39 -0.28 -12.38 -7.27
N CYS A 40 -1.21 -12.33 -8.22
CA CYS A 40 -2.64 -12.60 -8.05
C CYS A 40 -3.07 -13.66 -9.07
N PRO A 41 -2.66 -14.93 -8.89
CA PRO A 41 -2.74 -15.95 -9.93
C PRO A 41 -4.16 -16.32 -10.32
N ASP A 42 -5.20 -15.83 -9.61
CA ASP A 42 -6.61 -15.95 -9.96
C ASP A 42 -7.09 -14.89 -10.96
N TRP A 43 -6.35 -13.79 -11.11
CA TRP A 43 -6.69 -12.66 -11.97
C TRP A 43 -6.05 -12.75 -13.35
N THR A 44 -6.78 -12.26 -14.34
CA THR A 44 -6.25 -11.92 -15.67
C THR A 44 -5.86 -10.45 -15.74
N ALA A 45 -5.10 -10.06 -16.78
CA ALA A 45 -4.82 -8.66 -17.09
C ALA A 45 -6.10 -7.82 -17.26
N ALA A 46 -7.20 -8.42 -17.74
CA ALA A 46 -8.51 -7.78 -17.81
C ALA A 46 -9.19 -7.61 -16.45
N ASP A 47 -8.95 -8.51 -15.48
CA ASP A 47 -9.44 -8.37 -14.11
C ASP A 47 -8.66 -7.28 -13.37
N LEU A 48 -7.33 -7.28 -13.52
CA LEU A 48 -6.46 -6.24 -12.95
C LEU A 48 -6.82 -4.84 -13.47
N LEU A 49 -7.05 -4.68 -14.79
CA LEU A 49 -7.49 -3.42 -15.38
C LEU A 49 -8.79 -2.92 -14.75
N TRP A 50 -9.75 -3.83 -14.59
CA TRP A 50 -11.06 -3.49 -14.04
C TRP A 50 -10.97 -3.15 -12.56
N HIS A 51 -10.22 -3.93 -11.77
CA HIS A 51 -9.99 -3.68 -10.35
C HIS A 51 -9.50 -2.25 -10.10
N LEU A 52 -8.42 -1.84 -10.79
CA LEU A 52 -7.88 -0.50 -10.56
C LEU A 52 -8.87 0.60 -11.02
N ALA A 53 -9.64 0.37 -12.08
CA ALA A 53 -10.70 1.30 -12.48
C ALA A 53 -11.79 1.43 -11.40
N GLU A 54 -12.23 0.32 -10.80
CA GLU A 54 -13.21 0.32 -9.70
C GLU A 54 -12.69 1.03 -8.46
N VAL A 55 -11.46 0.75 -8.05
CA VAL A 55 -10.82 1.38 -6.89
C VAL A 55 -10.70 2.90 -7.10
N GLN A 56 -10.19 3.34 -8.25
CA GLN A 56 -10.06 4.77 -8.53
C GLN A 56 -11.42 5.46 -8.61
N GLY A 57 -12.43 4.82 -9.21
CA GLY A 57 -13.80 5.33 -9.25
C GLY A 57 -14.46 5.42 -7.88
N PHE A 58 -14.22 4.44 -7.01
CA PHE A 58 -14.65 4.46 -5.62
C PHE A 58 -14.04 5.64 -4.87
N TRP A 59 -12.72 5.84 -4.96
CA TRP A 59 -12.06 6.94 -4.26
C TRP A 59 -12.40 8.31 -4.82
N ALA A 60 -12.62 8.44 -6.13
CA ALA A 60 -13.16 9.66 -6.73
C ALA A 60 -14.51 10.02 -6.09
N ARG A 61 -15.39 9.03 -5.90
CA ARG A 61 -16.69 9.19 -5.23
C ARG A 61 -16.54 9.61 -3.77
N ILE A 62 -15.70 8.91 -3.00
CA ILE A 62 -15.40 9.25 -1.59
C ILE A 62 -14.97 10.70 -1.46
N VAL A 63 -14.05 11.13 -2.33
CA VAL A 63 -13.56 12.51 -2.31
C VAL A 63 -14.69 13.46 -2.70
N ARG A 64 -15.45 13.19 -3.75
CA ARG A 64 -16.57 14.04 -4.21
C ARG A 64 -17.67 14.22 -3.16
N GLU A 65 -18.05 13.15 -2.48
CA GLU A 65 -19.18 13.08 -1.54
C GLU A 65 -18.78 13.33 -0.08
N ARG A 66 -17.52 13.73 0.13
CA ARG A 66 -16.93 14.04 1.43
C ARG A 66 -17.81 14.97 2.29
N PRO A 67 -17.80 14.81 3.63
CA PRO A 67 -17.01 13.84 4.39
C PRO A 67 -17.76 12.52 4.66
N SER A 68 -18.87 12.27 3.96
CA SER A 68 -19.73 11.10 4.22
C SER A 68 -18.97 9.79 3.99
N PRO A 69 -19.26 8.74 4.79
CA PRO A 69 -18.79 7.39 4.48
C PRO A 69 -19.40 6.87 3.17
N PRO A 70 -18.79 5.85 2.55
CA PRO A 70 -19.41 5.19 1.41
C PRO A 70 -20.78 4.62 1.79
N ASP A 71 -21.69 4.66 0.83
CA ASP A 71 -22.92 3.88 0.88
C ASP A 71 -22.62 2.44 0.47
N GLU A 72 -22.62 1.52 1.43
CA GLU A 72 -22.32 0.10 1.22
C GLU A 72 -23.37 -0.61 0.33
N ASP A 73 -24.57 -0.05 0.22
CA ASP A 73 -25.64 -0.57 -0.63
C ASP A 73 -25.58 -0.03 -2.08
N SER A 74 -24.67 0.91 -2.36
CA SER A 74 -24.52 1.51 -3.68
C SER A 74 -23.87 0.52 -4.65
N PRO A 75 -24.54 0.14 -5.75
CA PRO A 75 -23.92 -0.76 -6.72
C PRO A 75 -22.72 -0.07 -7.37
N GLY A 76 -21.61 -0.80 -7.46
CA GLY A 76 -20.44 -0.39 -8.25
C GLY A 76 -20.79 -0.21 -9.74
N PRO A 77 -19.91 0.42 -10.52
CA PRO A 77 -20.11 0.55 -11.96
C PRO A 77 -20.24 -0.84 -12.62
N GLU A 78 -21.08 -0.94 -13.65
CA GLU A 78 -21.17 -2.19 -14.42
C GLU A 78 -19.87 -2.43 -15.19
N ARG A 79 -19.29 -3.64 -15.05
CA ARG A 79 -18.08 -4.03 -15.76
C ARG A 79 -18.32 -4.06 -17.27
N PRO A 80 -17.59 -3.26 -18.08
CA PRO A 80 -17.67 -3.34 -19.53
C PRO A 80 -17.39 -4.75 -20.08
N ALA A 81 -18.19 -5.16 -21.06
CA ALA A 81 -18.07 -6.50 -21.67
C ALA A 81 -16.88 -6.64 -22.65
N THR A 82 -16.28 -5.53 -23.08
CA THR A 82 -15.18 -5.52 -24.04
C THR A 82 -13.92 -4.96 -23.40
N TYR A 83 -12.76 -5.43 -23.85
CA TYR A 83 -11.48 -4.93 -23.35
C TYR A 83 -11.27 -3.44 -23.65
N GLU A 84 -11.69 -2.98 -24.84
CA GLU A 84 -11.70 -1.56 -25.18
C GLU A 84 -12.58 -0.75 -24.22
N GLY A 85 -13.74 -1.29 -23.83
CA GLY A 85 -14.59 -0.69 -22.81
C GLY A 85 -13.93 -0.62 -21.43
N LEU A 86 -13.17 -1.66 -21.03
CA LEU A 86 -12.41 -1.63 -19.78
C LEU A 86 -11.33 -0.55 -19.78
N LEU A 87 -10.60 -0.39 -20.89
CA LEU A 87 -9.59 0.65 -21.05
C LEU A 87 -10.21 2.05 -20.99
N ALA A 88 -11.34 2.25 -21.67
CA ALA A 88 -12.06 3.53 -21.65
C ALA A 88 -12.62 3.86 -20.26
N ALA A 89 -13.16 2.86 -19.55
CA ALA A 89 -13.64 3.04 -18.18
C ALA A 89 -12.49 3.40 -17.23
N PHE A 90 -11.34 2.73 -17.36
CA PHE A 90 -10.15 3.10 -16.58
C PHE A 90 -9.73 4.56 -16.84
N ASP A 91 -9.66 4.98 -18.12
CA ASP A 91 -9.28 6.33 -18.49
C ASP A 91 -10.24 7.38 -17.85
N GLU A 92 -11.54 7.09 -17.81
CA GLU A 92 -12.55 7.93 -17.16
C GLU A 92 -12.37 7.98 -15.63
N GLN A 93 -12.27 6.82 -14.96
CA GLN A 93 -12.17 6.78 -13.49
C GLN A 93 -10.87 7.38 -12.99
N SER A 94 -9.76 7.16 -13.71
CA SER A 94 -8.46 7.74 -13.37
C SER A 94 -8.49 9.27 -13.49
N ALA A 95 -9.08 9.79 -14.57
CA ALA A 95 -9.24 11.23 -14.74
C ALA A 95 -10.16 11.84 -13.67
N ALA A 96 -11.25 11.16 -13.31
CA ALA A 96 -12.17 11.60 -12.26
C ALA A 96 -11.48 11.67 -10.90
N LEU A 97 -10.73 10.63 -10.51
CA LEU A 97 -9.97 10.63 -9.26
C LEU A 97 -9.01 11.81 -9.17
N VAL A 98 -8.21 12.03 -10.21
CA VAL A 98 -7.25 13.14 -10.27
C VAL A 98 -7.98 14.49 -10.11
N ALA A 99 -9.08 14.69 -10.85
CA ALA A 99 -9.84 15.94 -10.80
C ALA A 99 -10.45 16.21 -9.41
N GLU A 100 -11.02 15.19 -8.78
CA GLU A 100 -11.65 15.31 -7.46
C GLU A 100 -10.61 15.60 -6.37
N LEU A 101 -9.46 14.91 -6.42
CA LEU A 101 -8.34 15.16 -5.51
C LEU A 101 -7.84 16.60 -5.64
N GLU A 102 -7.61 17.08 -6.86
CA GLU A 102 -7.15 18.45 -7.13
C GLU A 102 -8.13 19.51 -6.62
N ALA A 103 -9.44 19.30 -6.86
CA ALA A 103 -10.46 20.26 -6.46
C ALA A 103 -10.65 20.35 -4.94
N ALA A 104 -10.40 19.27 -4.21
CA ALA A 104 -10.70 19.17 -2.79
C ALA A 104 -9.70 19.88 -1.87
N GLY A 105 -8.43 19.87 -2.25
CA GLY A 105 -7.33 20.19 -1.35
C GLY A 105 -7.09 19.09 -0.31
N PRO A 106 -5.84 18.85 0.10
CA PRO A 106 -5.48 17.67 0.91
C PRO A 106 -5.93 17.75 2.37
N ASP A 107 -6.12 18.95 2.92
CA ASP A 107 -6.51 19.13 4.33
C ASP A 107 -8.03 18.95 4.55
N ALA A 108 -8.82 18.83 3.48
CA ALA A 108 -10.25 18.62 3.60
C ALA A 108 -10.56 17.28 4.28
N ALA A 109 -11.56 17.26 5.16
CA ALA A 109 -12.04 16.03 5.76
C ALA A 109 -12.66 15.12 4.69
N ALA A 110 -12.31 13.84 4.71
CA ALA A 110 -12.87 12.81 3.84
C ALA A 110 -12.88 11.47 4.56
N TRP A 111 -13.79 10.57 4.18
CA TRP A 111 -13.81 9.24 4.77
C TRP A 111 -12.54 8.46 4.43
N HIS A 112 -12.04 7.69 5.40
CA HIS A 112 -10.95 6.73 5.26
C HIS A 112 -11.04 5.70 6.41
N TRP A 113 -10.60 4.46 6.20
CA TRP A 113 -10.57 3.45 7.27
C TRP A 113 -9.51 3.77 8.34
N ALA A 114 -8.33 4.21 7.90
CA ALA A 114 -7.26 4.69 8.77
C ALA A 114 -7.70 5.83 9.73
N PRO A 115 -7.01 6.02 10.86
CA PRO A 115 -7.38 7.03 11.86
C PRO A 115 -7.38 8.47 11.33
N VAL A 116 -6.49 8.80 10.39
CA VAL A 116 -6.43 10.12 9.77
C VAL A 116 -7.37 10.16 8.57
N ARG A 117 -8.46 10.94 8.70
CA ARG A 117 -9.58 10.99 7.75
C ARG A 117 -9.60 12.30 6.96
N THR A 118 -8.67 12.42 6.02
CA THR A 118 -8.51 13.58 5.14
C THR A 118 -8.35 13.15 3.70
N VAL A 119 -8.60 14.06 2.75
CA VAL A 119 -8.30 13.82 1.33
C VAL A 119 -6.82 13.49 1.13
N GLY A 120 -5.92 14.09 1.92
CA GLY A 120 -4.49 13.79 1.93
C GLY A 120 -4.17 12.31 2.17
N THR A 121 -4.99 11.61 2.96
CA THR A 121 -4.86 10.17 3.17
C THR A 121 -5.19 9.40 1.88
N SER A 122 -6.22 9.84 1.14
CA SER A 122 -6.58 9.28 -0.18
C SER A 122 -5.51 9.52 -1.25
N TYR A 123 -4.86 10.69 -1.26
CA TYR A 123 -3.70 10.95 -2.14
C TYR A 123 -2.62 9.88 -1.96
N ARG A 124 -2.23 9.63 -0.70
CA ARG A 124 -1.18 8.67 -0.37
C ARG A 124 -1.58 7.25 -0.78
N ARG A 125 -2.75 6.79 -0.34
CA ARG A 125 -3.26 5.43 -0.65
C ARG A 125 -3.36 5.19 -2.16
N GLN A 126 -3.89 6.16 -2.92
CA GLN A 126 -4.06 6.00 -4.36
C GLN A 126 -2.76 6.07 -5.16
N ALA A 127 -1.74 6.78 -4.68
CA ALA A 127 -0.42 6.73 -5.29
C ALA A 127 0.20 5.33 -5.17
N HIS A 128 0.10 4.71 -3.99
CA HIS A 128 0.59 3.36 -3.75
C HIS A 128 -0.22 2.28 -4.46
N GLU A 129 -1.55 2.43 -4.50
CA GLU A 129 -2.43 1.56 -5.27
C GLU A 129 -2.03 1.53 -6.76
N ALA A 130 -1.82 2.72 -7.35
CA ALA A 130 -1.39 2.83 -8.74
C ALA A 130 0.01 2.25 -8.97
N LEU A 131 0.97 2.49 -8.06
CA LEU A 131 2.33 1.96 -8.15
C LEU A 131 2.36 0.41 -8.13
N ILE A 132 1.69 -0.20 -7.17
CA ILE A 132 1.70 -1.67 -6.99
C ILE A 132 0.97 -2.36 -8.14
N HIS A 133 -0.18 -1.84 -8.57
CA HIS A 133 -0.88 -2.45 -9.69
C HIS A 133 -0.22 -2.18 -11.04
N ARG A 134 0.55 -1.09 -11.18
CA ARG A 134 1.48 -0.91 -12.30
C ARG A 134 2.58 -1.98 -12.30
N LEU A 135 3.13 -2.35 -11.14
CA LEU A 135 4.04 -3.48 -11.02
C LEU A 135 3.36 -4.80 -11.42
N ASP A 136 2.15 -5.07 -10.91
CA ASP A 136 1.38 -6.28 -11.27
C ASP A 136 1.15 -6.37 -12.80
N ALA A 137 0.80 -5.24 -13.45
CA ALA A 137 0.58 -5.18 -14.89
C ALA A 137 1.86 -5.45 -15.68
N GLU A 138 2.98 -4.87 -15.26
CA GLU A 138 4.27 -5.09 -15.91
C GLU A 138 4.80 -6.51 -15.71
N GLN A 139 4.55 -7.13 -14.55
CA GLN A 139 4.85 -8.53 -14.30
C GLN A 139 4.04 -9.45 -15.20
N ALA A 140 2.74 -9.20 -15.36
CA ALA A 140 1.88 -9.94 -16.29
C ALA A 140 2.36 -9.80 -17.75
N ALA A 141 2.89 -8.63 -18.12
CA ALA A 141 3.44 -8.35 -19.45
C ALA A 141 4.92 -8.77 -19.63
N GLY A 142 5.61 -9.17 -18.57
CA GLY A 142 7.05 -9.47 -18.58
C GLY A 142 7.96 -8.26 -18.88
N ALA A 143 7.55 -7.05 -18.48
CA ALA A 143 8.19 -5.79 -18.83
C ALA A 143 8.34 -4.82 -17.63
N GLU A 144 8.79 -5.34 -16.48
CA GLU A 144 9.02 -4.56 -15.26
C GLU A 144 9.98 -3.38 -15.48
N THR A 145 9.59 -2.22 -14.96
CA THR A 145 10.42 -1.03 -14.83
C THR A 145 10.71 -0.71 -13.35
N PRO A 146 11.75 0.08 -13.03
CA PRO A 146 12.02 0.46 -11.63
C PRO A 146 10.84 1.17 -10.97
N LEU A 147 10.67 0.99 -9.65
CA LEU A 147 9.76 1.82 -8.85
C LEU A 147 10.47 3.11 -8.44
N ASP A 148 9.73 4.21 -8.30
CA ASP A 148 10.33 5.44 -7.75
C ASP A 148 10.79 5.21 -6.30
N PRO A 149 12.07 5.43 -5.96
CA PRO A 149 12.58 5.13 -4.62
C PRO A 149 11.94 5.93 -3.50
N ALA A 150 11.47 7.14 -3.77
CA ALA A 150 10.84 7.98 -2.76
C ALA A 150 9.40 7.51 -2.49
N LEU A 151 8.65 7.17 -3.54
CA LEU A 151 7.33 6.56 -3.39
C LEU A 151 7.41 5.18 -2.74
N ALA A 152 8.29 4.29 -3.21
CA ALA A 152 8.45 2.96 -2.63
C ALA A 152 8.83 3.02 -1.13
N ALA A 153 9.67 3.98 -0.73
CA ALA A 153 10.02 4.17 0.67
C ALA A 153 8.83 4.61 1.54
N ASP A 154 7.97 5.48 0.99
CA ASP A 154 6.71 5.84 1.64
C ASP A 154 5.70 4.67 1.64
N GLY A 155 5.74 3.78 0.63
CA GLY A 155 4.93 2.56 0.54
C GLY A 155 5.27 1.57 1.64
N VAL A 156 6.57 1.36 1.91
CA VAL A 156 7.04 0.59 3.08
C VAL A 156 6.47 1.16 4.37
N LEU A 157 6.44 2.49 4.52
CA LEU A 157 5.86 3.13 5.71
C LEU A 157 4.35 2.91 5.80
N GLU A 158 3.62 3.07 4.69
CA GLU A 158 2.18 2.86 4.69
C GLU A 158 1.82 1.41 5.05
N LEU A 159 2.58 0.44 4.56
CA LEU A 159 2.40 -0.96 4.90
C LEU A 159 2.51 -1.19 6.42
N VAL A 160 3.55 -0.66 7.07
CA VAL A 160 3.78 -0.88 8.51
C VAL A 160 2.98 0.05 9.43
N ASP A 161 2.48 1.17 8.92
CA ASP A 161 1.66 2.13 9.67
C ASP A 161 0.16 1.87 9.54
N VAL A 162 -0.29 1.30 8.41
CA VAL A 162 -1.71 1.26 8.04
C VAL A 162 -2.17 -0.13 7.64
N MET A 163 -1.44 -0.84 6.78
CA MET A 163 -1.94 -2.09 6.18
C MET A 163 -1.73 -3.30 7.10
N TYR A 164 -0.52 -3.48 7.60
CA TYR A 164 -0.12 -4.57 8.51
C TYR A 164 0.01 -4.13 9.97
N GLY A 165 0.07 -2.81 10.21
CA GLY A 165 0.41 -2.27 11.51
C GLY A 165 -0.44 -1.09 11.92
N GLY A 166 0.20 -0.12 12.56
CA GLY A 166 -0.45 1.04 13.15
C GLY A 166 -0.71 0.92 14.65
N GLU A 167 -1.15 2.03 15.23
CA GLU A 167 -1.51 2.07 16.65
C GLU A 167 -2.68 1.12 16.92
N ALA A 168 -2.52 0.31 17.96
CA ALA A 168 -3.56 -0.64 18.35
C ALA A 168 -4.85 0.14 18.71
N PRO A 169 -5.99 -0.17 18.09
CA PRO A 169 -7.25 0.48 18.42
C PRO A 169 -7.63 0.29 19.90
N ALA A 170 -8.34 1.27 20.47
CA ALA A 170 -8.74 1.25 21.87
C ALA A 170 -9.67 0.09 22.27
N TRP A 171 -10.26 -0.61 21.30
CA TRP A 171 -11.12 -1.78 21.52
C TRP A 171 -10.35 -3.10 21.68
N GLY A 172 -9.03 -3.09 21.52
CA GLY A 172 -8.17 -4.25 21.70
C GLY A 172 -6.91 -3.94 22.51
N ARG A 173 -6.02 -4.92 22.60
CA ARG A 173 -4.73 -4.83 23.28
C ARG A 173 -3.64 -5.37 22.37
N PHE A 174 -2.54 -4.64 22.31
CA PHE A 174 -1.30 -5.13 21.71
C PHE A 174 -0.34 -5.63 22.81
N GLU A 175 0.13 -6.85 22.64
CA GLU A 175 1.13 -7.52 23.46
C GLU A 175 2.46 -7.55 22.70
N PRO A 176 3.37 -6.60 22.97
CA PRO A 176 4.65 -6.53 22.26
C PRO A 176 5.51 -7.76 22.56
N SER A 177 6.18 -8.28 21.53
CA SER A 177 7.26 -9.25 21.72
C SER A 177 8.52 -8.57 22.29
N ALA A 178 9.48 -9.38 22.74
CA ALA A 178 10.81 -8.89 23.12
C ALA A 178 11.67 -8.51 21.91
N HIS A 179 11.24 -8.83 20.69
CA HIS A 179 12.02 -8.66 19.47
C HIS A 179 11.86 -7.25 18.90
N LEU A 180 12.96 -6.75 18.35
CA LEU A 180 12.99 -5.55 17.52
C LEU A 180 13.50 -5.94 16.14
N VAL A 181 12.80 -5.54 15.09
CA VAL A 181 13.20 -5.81 13.70
C VAL A 181 13.41 -4.48 12.99
N ARG A 182 14.54 -4.31 12.31
CA ARG A 182 14.85 -3.09 11.57
C ARG A 182 14.72 -3.34 10.07
N LEU A 183 13.99 -2.46 9.38
CA LEU A 183 14.01 -2.38 7.92
C LEU A 183 15.00 -1.30 7.50
N ASP A 184 16.01 -1.65 6.71
CA ASP A 184 17.03 -0.73 6.20
C ASP A 184 16.80 -0.47 4.71
N LEU A 185 16.35 0.75 4.38
CA LEU A 185 16.13 1.23 3.01
C LEU A 185 17.45 1.83 2.49
N LEU A 186 18.27 0.99 1.86
CA LEU A 186 19.69 1.24 1.59
C LEU A 186 19.94 2.46 0.68
N ASP A 187 19.14 2.59 -0.36
CA ASP A 187 19.14 3.70 -1.34
C ASP A 187 18.55 5.00 -0.78
N ARG A 188 17.87 4.91 0.37
CA ARG A 188 17.33 6.07 1.09
C ARG A 188 18.16 6.51 2.28
N GLY A 189 19.08 5.66 2.74
CA GLY A 189 19.83 5.89 3.97
C GLY A 189 18.92 5.97 5.19
N ALA A 190 17.75 5.33 5.15
CA ALA A 190 16.74 5.40 6.20
C ALA A 190 16.47 4.03 6.80
N SER A 191 16.12 4.02 8.08
CA SER A 191 15.76 2.79 8.80
C SER A 191 14.46 2.94 9.56
N ILE A 192 13.68 1.87 9.62
CA ILE A 192 12.43 1.77 10.38
C ILE A 192 12.60 0.67 11.41
N LEU A 193 12.51 1.02 12.69
CA LEU A 193 12.54 0.05 13.78
C LEU A 193 11.11 -0.38 14.13
N LEU A 194 10.85 -1.67 14.05
CA LEU A 194 9.55 -2.29 14.24
C LEU A 194 9.58 -3.21 15.46
N ARG A 195 8.43 -3.33 16.13
CA ARG A 195 8.18 -4.30 17.19
C ARG A 195 7.02 -5.21 16.80
N PRO A 196 7.29 -6.47 16.43
CA PRO A 196 6.25 -7.48 16.29
C PRO A 196 5.61 -7.79 17.64
N GLY A 197 4.36 -8.26 17.61
CA GLY A 197 3.63 -8.73 18.79
C GLY A 197 2.31 -9.35 18.38
N THR A 198 1.42 -9.53 19.37
CA THR A 198 0.07 -10.05 19.15
C THR A 198 -0.94 -8.96 19.43
N PHE A 199 -1.91 -8.78 18.54
CA PHE A 199 -3.08 -7.96 18.81
C PHE A 199 -4.30 -8.85 19.07
N THR A 200 -5.00 -8.57 20.16
CA THR A 200 -6.23 -9.26 20.54
C THR A 200 -7.33 -8.25 20.86
N GLY A 201 -8.51 -8.40 20.26
CA GLY A 201 -9.65 -7.53 20.52
C GLY A 201 -10.90 -7.93 19.75
N THR A 202 -12.04 -7.38 20.13
CA THR A 202 -13.31 -7.54 19.39
C THR A 202 -13.80 -6.18 18.97
N GLU A 203 -13.93 -5.96 17.66
CA GLU A 203 -14.41 -4.69 17.12
C GLU A 203 -15.88 -4.47 17.55
N PRO A 204 -16.22 -3.28 18.10
CA PRO A 204 -17.57 -3.05 18.63
C PRO A 204 -18.69 -3.15 17.60
N GLU A 205 -18.45 -2.64 16.38
CA GLU A 205 -19.46 -2.51 15.33
C GLU A 205 -19.68 -3.83 14.58
N SER A 206 -18.63 -4.37 13.96
CA SER A 206 -18.73 -5.62 13.20
C SER A 206 -18.83 -6.87 14.07
N ARG A 207 -18.49 -6.76 15.37
CA ARG A 207 -18.34 -7.88 16.32
C ARG A 207 -17.27 -8.89 15.90
N ARG A 208 -16.42 -8.55 14.92
CA ARG A 208 -15.29 -9.37 14.48
C ARG A 208 -14.25 -9.42 15.59
N THR A 209 -13.81 -10.64 15.92
CA THR A 209 -12.71 -10.86 16.86
C THR A 209 -11.41 -10.99 16.08
N PHE A 210 -10.38 -10.33 16.58
CA PHE A 210 -9.01 -10.38 16.11
C PHE A 210 -8.17 -11.00 17.22
N ASP A 211 -7.39 -12.02 16.86
CA ASP A 211 -6.38 -12.64 17.73
C ASP A 211 -5.26 -13.13 16.82
N GLY A 212 -4.22 -12.31 16.66
CA GLY A 212 -3.19 -12.62 15.68
C GLY A 212 -1.99 -11.68 15.69
N PRO A 213 -1.00 -11.99 14.84
CA PRO A 213 0.21 -11.19 14.70
C PRO A 213 -0.08 -9.74 14.30
N HIS A 214 0.70 -8.80 14.85
CA HIS A 214 0.64 -7.37 14.56
C HIS A 214 2.04 -6.75 14.65
N VAL A 215 2.24 -5.59 14.04
CA VAL A 215 3.52 -4.85 14.11
C VAL A 215 3.30 -3.38 14.44
N GLN A 216 4.19 -2.80 15.26
CA GLN A 216 4.19 -1.37 15.56
C GLN A 216 5.54 -0.73 15.21
N VAL A 217 5.49 0.46 14.63
CA VAL A 217 6.68 1.30 14.44
C VAL A 217 7.11 1.84 15.80
N VAL A 218 8.38 1.60 16.16
CA VAL A 218 9.01 2.08 17.39
C VAL A 218 9.78 3.37 17.15
N ALA A 219 10.54 3.43 16.06
CA ALA A 219 11.37 4.57 15.70
C ALA A 219 11.62 4.60 14.19
N ARG A 220 11.97 5.79 13.70
CA ARG A 220 12.42 6.05 12.33
C ARG A 220 13.72 6.83 12.41
N GLU A 221 14.71 6.45 11.62
CA GLU A 221 16.05 7.03 11.69
C GLU A 221 16.53 7.42 10.28
N ALA A 222 17.08 8.65 10.15
CA ALA A 222 17.59 9.20 8.89
C ALA A 222 19.00 8.70 8.50
N ALA A 223 19.53 7.76 9.28
CA ALA A 223 20.73 6.99 9.00
C ALA A 223 20.52 5.62 9.64
N ALA A 224 21.06 4.55 9.05
CA ALA A 224 21.15 3.27 9.74
C ALA A 224 21.90 3.52 11.06
N GLY A 225 21.17 3.55 12.18
CA GLY A 225 21.74 3.80 13.49
C GLY A 225 22.89 2.84 13.74
N ASP A 226 23.81 3.25 14.62
CA ASP A 226 25.03 2.56 15.05
C ASP A 226 24.83 1.14 15.64
N GLY A 227 23.62 0.58 15.51
CA GLY A 227 23.22 -0.72 16.01
C GLY A 227 22.36 -0.62 17.26
N SER A 228 21.39 0.31 17.33
CA SER A 228 20.27 0.13 18.26
C SER A 228 19.79 -1.32 18.12
N SER A 229 19.70 -2.05 19.24
CA SER A 229 19.76 -3.52 19.30
C SER A 229 18.56 -4.21 18.65
N ALA A 230 18.45 -4.10 17.33
CA ALA A 230 17.54 -4.88 16.54
C ALA A 230 17.95 -6.34 16.69
N SER A 231 16.99 -7.18 17.05
CA SER A 231 17.15 -8.62 17.07
C SER A 231 17.41 -9.14 15.66
N ALA A 232 16.77 -8.56 14.64
CA ALA A 232 17.00 -8.86 13.23
C ALA A 232 16.96 -7.60 12.36
N VAL A 233 17.64 -7.65 11.22
CA VAL A 233 17.67 -6.59 10.21
C VAL A 233 17.29 -7.17 8.86
N VAL A 234 16.35 -6.52 8.18
CA VAL A 234 15.98 -6.78 6.79
C VAL A 234 16.41 -5.56 5.97
N ALA A 235 17.30 -5.77 5.01
CA ALA A 235 17.91 -4.69 4.23
C ALA A 235 17.68 -4.88 2.73
N GLY A 236 17.35 -3.81 2.03
CA GLY A 236 17.13 -3.79 0.58
C GLY A 236 17.01 -2.37 0.05
N THR A 237 16.86 -2.22 -1.27
CA THR A 237 16.41 -0.93 -1.81
C THR A 237 14.96 -0.68 -1.40
N ALA A 238 14.50 0.57 -1.45
CA ALA A 238 13.11 0.90 -1.17
C ALA A 238 12.14 0.11 -2.07
N GLU A 239 12.45 -0.02 -3.37
CA GLU A 239 11.62 -0.78 -4.31
C GLU A 239 11.54 -2.28 -3.97
N ASP A 240 12.66 -2.88 -3.54
CA ASP A 240 12.71 -4.31 -3.25
C ASP A 240 11.98 -4.62 -1.95
N LEU A 241 12.11 -3.77 -0.93
CA LEU A 241 11.39 -3.92 0.33
C LEU A 241 9.88 -3.70 0.15
N ASP A 242 9.47 -2.69 -0.62
CA ASP A 242 8.05 -2.39 -0.88
C ASP A 242 7.38 -3.52 -1.65
N ALA A 243 7.97 -3.93 -2.78
CA ALA A 243 7.44 -5.03 -3.60
C ALA A 243 7.44 -6.37 -2.85
N TRP A 244 8.43 -6.62 -2.00
CA TRP A 244 8.48 -7.83 -1.17
C TRP A 244 7.41 -7.83 -0.07
N LEU A 245 7.20 -6.71 0.63
CA LEU A 245 6.16 -6.58 1.65
C LEU A 245 4.76 -6.72 1.04
N TRP A 246 4.55 -6.19 -0.17
CA TRP A 246 3.34 -6.43 -0.96
C TRP A 246 3.27 -7.84 -1.56
N GLN A 247 4.27 -8.70 -1.38
CA GLN A 247 4.30 -10.07 -1.92
C GLN A 247 4.28 -10.15 -3.45
N ARG A 248 4.82 -9.12 -4.12
CA ARG A 248 5.00 -9.06 -5.59
C ARG A 248 6.37 -9.53 -6.04
N ARG A 249 7.34 -9.58 -5.11
CA ARG A 249 8.67 -10.15 -5.31
C ARG A 249 9.01 -11.11 -4.18
N ASP A 250 9.84 -12.11 -4.47
CA ASP A 250 10.42 -12.97 -3.44
C ASP A 250 11.53 -12.24 -2.65
N ASP A 251 12.14 -12.92 -1.70
CA ASP A 251 13.20 -12.37 -0.85
C ASP A 251 14.60 -12.40 -1.50
N SER A 252 14.73 -12.75 -2.78
CA SER A 252 16.03 -12.88 -3.46
C SER A 252 16.82 -11.56 -3.55
N ARG A 253 16.15 -10.42 -3.41
CA ARG A 253 16.73 -9.07 -3.50
C ARG A 253 16.91 -8.37 -2.15
N ILE A 254 16.56 -9.03 -1.06
CA ILE A 254 16.75 -8.50 0.30
C ILE A 254 17.76 -9.35 1.06
N THR A 255 18.38 -8.74 2.08
CA THR A 255 19.27 -9.43 3.01
C THR A 255 18.66 -9.46 4.40
N VAL A 256 18.62 -10.65 5.01
CA VAL A 256 18.16 -10.82 6.40
C VAL A 256 19.34 -11.22 7.27
N THR A 257 19.54 -10.54 8.40
CA THR A 257 20.58 -10.85 9.39
C THR A 257 20.03 -10.78 10.81
N GLY A 258 20.69 -11.46 11.76
CA GLY A 258 20.29 -11.48 13.17
C GLY A 258 19.51 -12.74 13.57
N ASP A 259 18.66 -12.60 14.59
CA ASP A 259 17.87 -13.67 15.20
C ASP A 259 16.72 -14.14 14.29
N PRO A 260 16.72 -15.41 13.84
CA PRO A 260 15.63 -15.96 13.03
C PRO A 260 14.26 -15.87 13.68
N ALA A 261 14.16 -15.99 15.02
CA ALA A 261 12.88 -15.91 15.71
C ALA A 261 12.27 -14.51 15.64
N ALA A 262 13.11 -13.47 15.63
CA ALA A 262 12.67 -12.09 15.44
C ALA A 262 12.16 -11.87 14.01
N TYR A 263 12.87 -12.41 13.01
CA TYR A 263 12.43 -12.35 11.61
C TYR A 263 11.11 -13.10 11.41
N ASP A 264 10.96 -14.31 11.96
CA ASP A 264 9.73 -15.10 11.86
C ASP A 264 8.53 -14.38 12.50
N ALA A 265 8.73 -13.78 13.69
CA ALA A 265 7.70 -12.98 14.35
C ALA A 265 7.29 -11.76 13.52
N PHE A 266 8.25 -11.09 12.87
CA PHE A 266 7.95 -10.00 11.94
C PHE A 266 7.18 -10.51 10.72
N ARG A 267 7.64 -11.57 10.06
CA ARG A 267 6.98 -12.16 8.88
C ARG A 267 5.54 -12.55 9.18
N ALA A 268 5.27 -13.16 10.33
CA ALA A 268 3.91 -13.50 10.74
C ALA A 268 2.95 -12.29 10.75
N ALA A 269 3.45 -11.08 11.02
CA ALA A 269 2.66 -9.85 11.02
C ALA A 269 2.50 -9.22 9.61
N VAL A 270 3.40 -9.50 8.66
CA VAL A 270 3.43 -8.83 7.34
C VAL A 270 3.22 -9.77 6.14
N THR A 271 2.61 -10.94 6.36
CA THR A 271 2.29 -11.90 5.30
C THR A 271 0.80 -12.21 5.18
N GLN A 272 -0.04 -11.56 5.98
CA GLN A 272 -1.48 -11.74 5.82
C GLN A 272 -1.89 -11.18 4.43
N PRO A 273 -2.86 -11.81 3.76
CA PRO A 273 -3.46 -11.22 2.57
C PRO A 273 -3.97 -9.83 2.91
N LEU A 274 -3.55 -8.84 2.12
CA LEU A 274 -4.18 -7.52 2.11
C LEU A 274 -5.26 -7.61 1.04
N ASP A 275 -6.52 -7.63 1.48
CA ASP A 275 -7.70 -7.58 0.61
C ASP A 275 -7.86 -6.17 0.00
#